data_AF-A0A8H4LUI3-F1
#
_entry.id   AF-A0A8H4LUI3-F1
#
_cell.length_a   1.000
_cell.length_b   1.000
_cell.length_c   1.000
_cell.angle_alpha   90.00
_cell.angle_beta   90.00
_cell.angle_gamma   90.00
#
_symmetry.space_group_name_H-M   'P 1'
#
loop_
_entity.id
_entity.type
_entity.pdbx_description
1 polymer ?
#
loop_
_entity_poly.entity_id
_entity_poly.type
_entity_poly.pdbx_seq_one_letter_code
_entity_poly.pdbx_strand_id
1 'polypeptide(L)'
;MRLLRELSRLQNNHKTWRRDVGEAFNDGRFFGTRPELVLQDWLPLLRQWVLSDKEKMGEVVGRISAPTTAGIVFGVGATSARLEADRKTQLNLRRIATLVLASAEDALVADLRVMLDKLVELLAATPTSSPSSTTRADVFLVVRALVLKTSPTHLAMLWPVVNAEMHAAISSVVAPEHSAAADTYANTAVLQACKLLDVLICVAPDDFQLHEWLFITDTIDAVYRPSTYQPVALVDELSDEIGTASAAAHATWQADPLAHAAAATGTGRRRPLLMGAAGDDKDGSGGGLERRDELVARVLRPFFGQLSIFAFESTYAMGALDREACVRALLDDVFDERTMVRAL
;
A
#
# COMPACT_ATOMS: atom_id res chain seq x y z
N MET A 1 -26.48 -9.46 3.37
CA MET A 1 -25.16 -10.11 3.49
C MET A 1 -25.20 -11.46 4.20
N ARG A 2 -25.69 -11.58 5.45
CA ARG A 2 -25.76 -12.87 6.17
C ARG A 2 -26.43 -14.01 5.38
N LEU A 3 -27.58 -13.75 4.73
CA LEU A 3 -28.25 -14.74 3.88
C LEU A 3 -27.37 -15.22 2.71
N LEU A 4 -26.74 -14.29 1.98
CA LEU A 4 -25.84 -14.63 0.86
C LEU A 4 -24.63 -15.44 1.35
N ARG A 5 -24.09 -15.11 2.53
CA ARG A 5 -23.00 -15.87 3.14
C ARG A 5 -23.43 -17.30 3.43
N GLU A 6 -24.58 -17.52 4.06
CA GLU A 6 -25.07 -18.89 4.34
C GLU A 6 -25.40 -19.65 3.04
N LEU A 7 -25.97 -18.97 2.03
CA LEU A 7 -26.21 -19.57 0.72
C LEU A 7 -24.91 -19.96 -0.01
N SER A 8 -23.82 -19.23 0.20
CA SER A 8 -22.49 -19.53 -0.38
C SER A 8 -21.81 -20.75 0.23
N ARG A 9 -22.23 -21.17 1.44
CA ARG A 9 -21.74 -22.39 2.10
C ARG A 9 -22.38 -23.67 1.56
N LEU A 10 -23.51 -23.55 0.86
CA LEU A 10 -24.18 -24.69 0.23
C LEU A 10 -23.41 -25.13 -1.02
N GLN A 11 -23.12 -26.43 -1.10
CA GLN A 11 -22.41 -27.01 -2.25
C GLN A 11 -23.15 -26.72 -3.55
N ASN A 12 -22.40 -26.31 -4.59
CA ASN A 12 -22.88 -26.04 -5.94
C ASN A 12 -23.97 -24.95 -6.07
N ASN A 13 -24.16 -24.10 -5.06
CA ASN A 13 -25.18 -23.05 -5.07
C ASN A 13 -24.70 -21.70 -5.67
N HIS A 14 -23.49 -21.64 -6.23
CA HIS A 14 -22.88 -20.40 -6.73
C HIS A 14 -23.71 -19.69 -7.81
N LYS A 15 -24.51 -20.43 -8.60
CA LYS A 15 -25.37 -19.86 -9.66
C LYS A 15 -26.45 -18.92 -9.13
N THR A 16 -26.86 -19.04 -7.88
CA THR A 16 -27.98 -18.24 -7.33
C THR A 16 -27.54 -16.88 -6.81
N TRP A 17 -26.26 -16.72 -6.44
CA TRP A 17 -25.76 -15.48 -5.83
C TRP A 17 -24.62 -14.81 -6.60
N ARG A 18 -23.90 -15.54 -7.48
CA ARG A 18 -22.70 -15.03 -8.17
C ARG A 18 -22.99 -13.79 -9.02
N ARG A 19 -24.15 -13.71 -9.67
CA ARG A 19 -24.53 -12.53 -10.47
C ARG A 19 -24.64 -11.30 -9.58
N ASP A 20 -25.45 -11.37 -8.53
CA ASP A 20 -25.75 -10.22 -7.68
C ASP A 20 -24.49 -9.78 -6.90
N VAL A 21 -23.67 -10.74 -6.44
CA VAL A 21 -22.36 -10.46 -5.83
C VAL A 21 -21.41 -9.82 -6.84
N GLY A 22 -21.42 -10.30 -8.08
CA GLY A 22 -20.59 -9.74 -9.14
C GLY A 22 -20.99 -8.34 -9.52
N GLU A 23 -22.28 -8.05 -9.65
CA GLU A 23 -22.79 -6.70 -9.93
C GLU A 23 -22.39 -5.74 -8.81
N ALA A 24 -22.61 -6.12 -7.55
CA ALA A 24 -22.23 -5.30 -6.40
C ALA A 24 -20.72 -5.07 -6.30
N PHE A 25 -19.88 -6.09 -6.54
CA PHE A 25 -18.42 -5.96 -6.51
C PHE A 25 -17.87 -5.10 -7.66
N ASN A 26 -18.54 -5.10 -8.81
CA ASN A 26 -18.15 -4.28 -9.97
C ASN A 26 -18.68 -2.84 -9.90
N ASP A 27 -19.62 -2.53 -9.02
CA ASP A 27 -20.04 -1.16 -8.74
C ASP A 27 -18.88 -0.39 -8.08
N GLY A 28 -18.64 0.86 -8.48
CA GLY A 28 -17.64 1.73 -7.87
C GLY A 28 -17.96 2.05 -6.40
N ARG A 29 -19.25 2.07 -6.04
CA ARG A 29 -19.73 2.30 -4.67
C ARG A 29 -19.37 1.17 -3.70
N PHE A 30 -18.92 0.03 -4.20
CA PHE A 30 -18.41 -1.07 -3.37
C PHE A 30 -17.33 -0.59 -2.39
N PHE A 31 -16.45 0.30 -2.82
CA PHE A 31 -15.35 0.80 -2.01
C PHE A 31 -15.76 1.82 -0.93
N GLY A 32 -17.02 2.25 -0.91
CA GLY A 32 -17.60 2.98 0.23
C GLY A 32 -18.14 2.07 1.33
N THR A 33 -17.99 0.75 1.19
CA THR A 33 -18.42 -0.21 2.22
C THR A 33 -17.47 -0.15 3.42
N ARG A 34 -18.02 -0.18 4.64
CA ARG A 34 -17.22 -0.19 5.87
C ARG A 34 -16.26 -1.39 5.91
N PRO A 35 -14.96 -1.18 6.20
CA PRO A 35 -13.95 -2.25 6.22
C PRO A 35 -14.32 -3.44 7.11
N GLU A 36 -15.00 -3.22 8.24
CA GLU A 36 -15.41 -4.31 9.14
C GLU A 36 -16.42 -5.25 8.48
N LEU A 37 -17.35 -4.69 7.71
CA LEU A 37 -18.33 -5.48 6.94
C LEU A 37 -17.63 -6.23 5.81
N VAL A 38 -16.61 -5.63 5.20
CA VAL A 38 -15.83 -6.29 4.15
C VAL A 38 -15.09 -7.49 4.71
N LEU A 39 -14.34 -7.29 5.80
CA LEU A 39 -13.56 -8.31 6.48
C LEU A 39 -14.45 -9.48 6.92
N GLN A 40 -15.58 -9.19 7.55
CA GLN A 40 -16.46 -10.22 8.09
C GLN A 40 -17.28 -10.88 6.98
N ASP A 41 -18.02 -10.12 6.16
CA ASP A 41 -19.03 -10.63 5.23
C ASP A 41 -18.53 -10.83 3.80
N TRP A 42 -17.81 -9.87 3.24
CA TRP A 42 -17.44 -9.91 1.83
C TRP A 42 -16.26 -10.84 1.55
N LEU A 43 -15.18 -10.79 2.33
CA LEU A 43 -14.00 -11.63 2.05
C LEU A 43 -14.34 -13.12 2.03
N PRO A 44 -15.14 -13.69 2.97
CA PRO A 44 -15.53 -15.10 2.88
C PRO A 44 -16.39 -15.42 1.64
N LEU A 45 -17.24 -14.49 1.21
CA LEU A 45 -18.10 -14.64 0.04
C LEU A 45 -17.27 -14.59 -1.26
N LEU A 46 -16.36 -13.62 -1.36
CA LEU A 46 -15.42 -13.47 -2.47
C LEU A 46 -14.46 -14.66 -2.54
N ARG A 47 -14.05 -15.23 -1.40
CA ARG A 47 -13.27 -16.47 -1.35
C ARG A 47 -13.99 -17.61 -2.07
N GLN A 48 -15.27 -17.82 -1.77
CA GLN A 48 -16.06 -18.86 -2.45
C GLN A 48 -16.21 -18.58 -3.94
N TRP A 49 -16.34 -17.30 -4.31
CA TRP A 49 -16.43 -16.91 -5.71
C TRP A 49 -15.15 -17.24 -6.47
N VAL A 50 -13.98 -16.81 -5.98
CA VAL A 50 -12.67 -17.10 -6.61
C VAL A 50 -12.42 -18.61 -6.71
N LEU A 51 -12.78 -19.38 -5.67
CA LEU A 51 -12.65 -20.84 -5.70
C LEU A 51 -13.52 -21.49 -6.80
N SER A 52 -14.71 -20.94 -7.06
CA SER A 52 -15.61 -21.45 -8.10
C SER A 52 -15.28 -20.95 -9.52
N ASP A 53 -14.49 -19.88 -9.63
CA ASP A 53 -14.30 -19.11 -10.86
C ASP A 53 -12.84 -18.68 -11.01
N LYS A 54 -11.99 -19.62 -11.44
CA LYS A 54 -10.54 -19.40 -11.50
C LYS A 54 -10.12 -18.35 -12.52
N GLU A 55 -10.94 -18.06 -13.52
CA GLU A 55 -10.65 -17.04 -14.55
C GLU A 55 -10.92 -15.61 -14.04
N LYS A 56 -11.56 -15.47 -12.87
CA LYS A 56 -12.01 -14.17 -12.38
C LYS A 56 -10.88 -13.18 -12.16
N MET A 57 -9.73 -13.65 -11.67
CA MET A 57 -8.57 -12.79 -11.46
C MET A 57 -8.05 -12.26 -12.80
N GLY A 58 -7.79 -13.14 -13.77
CA GLY A 58 -7.40 -12.77 -15.12
C GLY A 58 -8.37 -11.79 -15.80
N GLU A 59 -9.68 -11.97 -15.63
CA GLU A 59 -10.69 -11.05 -16.15
C GLU A 59 -10.55 -9.64 -15.54
N VAL A 60 -10.36 -9.51 -14.23
CA VAL A 60 -10.21 -8.21 -13.56
C VAL A 60 -8.90 -7.53 -13.97
N VAL A 61 -7.81 -8.30 -14.04
CA VAL A 61 -6.49 -7.83 -14.49
C VAL A 61 -6.55 -7.34 -15.95
N GLY A 62 -7.26 -8.06 -16.82
CA GLY A 62 -7.43 -7.71 -18.24
C GLY A 62 -8.19 -6.41 -18.50
N ARG A 63 -8.89 -5.85 -17.50
CA ARG A 63 -9.59 -4.56 -17.62
C ARG A 63 -8.67 -3.36 -17.45
N ILE A 64 -7.43 -3.57 -16.99
CA ILE A 64 -6.42 -2.52 -16.85
C ILE A 64 -5.81 -2.23 -18.20
N SER A 65 -5.92 -0.96 -18.61
CA SER A 65 -5.32 -0.46 -19.84
C SER A 65 -3.89 0.02 -19.61
N ALA A 66 -3.03 -0.17 -20.61
CA ALA A 66 -1.66 0.32 -20.60
C ALA A 66 -1.62 1.86 -20.52
N PRO A 67 -0.66 2.45 -19.79
CA PRO A 67 -0.43 3.89 -19.83
C PRO A 67 -0.09 4.35 -21.25
N THR A 68 -0.81 5.36 -21.76
CA THR A 68 -0.52 5.97 -23.06
C THR A 68 -0.67 7.48 -23.01
N THR A 69 0.16 8.19 -23.75
CA THR A 69 0.01 9.63 -24.02
C THR A 69 -0.72 9.89 -25.33
N ALA A 70 -0.91 8.87 -26.18
CA ALA A 70 -1.55 9.02 -27.48
C ALA A 70 -3.03 9.38 -27.36
N GLY A 71 -3.49 10.37 -28.14
CA GLY A 71 -4.91 10.73 -28.27
C GLY A 71 -5.49 11.62 -27.15
N ILE A 72 -4.71 11.95 -26.12
CA ILE A 72 -5.20 12.71 -24.95
C ILE A 72 -4.50 14.09 -24.81
N VAL A 73 -3.51 14.39 -25.65
CA VAL A 73 -2.62 15.56 -25.43
C VAL A 73 -3.26 16.91 -25.80
N PHE A 74 -4.29 16.96 -26.64
CA PHE A 74 -4.85 18.24 -27.12
C PHE A 74 -6.38 18.15 -27.37
N GLY A 75 -7.18 18.54 -26.37
CA GLY A 75 -8.63 18.66 -26.53
C GLY A 75 -9.37 19.08 -25.25
N VAL A 76 -10.52 19.74 -25.41
CA VAL A 76 -11.45 20.01 -24.30
C VAL A 76 -11.96 18.65 -23.81
N GLY A 77 -11.59 18.25 -22.59
CA GLY A 77 -11.91 16.93 -22.02
C GLY A 77 -10.72 15.98 -21.83
N ALA A 78 -9.52 16.34 -22.28
CA ALA A 78 -8.29 15.55 -22.05
C ALA A 78 -8.06 15.22 -20.57
N THR A 79 -8.14 16.23 -19.71
CA THR A 79 -8.00 16.07 -18.25
C THR A 79 -9.09 15.15 -17.68
N SER A 80 -10.34 15.32 -18.13
CA SER A 80 -11.46 14.47 -17.68
C SER A 80 -11.29 13.02 -18.09
N ALA A 81 -10.82 12.76 -19.32
CA ALA A 81 -10.56 11.41 -19.81
C ALA A 81 -9.43 10.73 -19.01
N ARG A 82 -8.37 11.48 -18.67
CA ARG A 82 -7.27 10.98 -17.83
C ARG A 82 -7.75 10.63 -16.42
N LEU A 83 -8.51 11.53 -15.77
CA LEU A 83 -9.04 11.28 -14.43
C LEU A 83 -9.99 10.07 -14.39
N GLU A 84 -10.80 9.89 -15.44
CA GLU A 84 -11.67 8.71 -15.54
C GLU A 84 -10.86 7.42 -15.75
N ALA A 85 -9.80 7.46 -16.56
CA ALA A 85 -8.89 6.33 -16.74
C ALA A 85 -8.15 5.97 -15.45
N ASP A 86 -7.70 6.99 -14.69
CA ASP A 86 -7.09 6.81 -13.38
C ASP A 86 -8.08 6.14 -12.42
N ARG A 87 -9.27 6.72 -12.27
CA ARG A 87 -10.33 6.18 -11.41
C ARG A 87 -10.68 4.74 -11.75
N LYS A 88 -10.85 4.42 -13.05
CA LYS A 88 -11.12 3.06 -13.52
C LYS A 88 -9.97 2.10 -13.17
N THR A 89 -8.73 2.56 -13.31
CA THR A 89 -7.54 1.76 -13.00
C THR A 89 -7.42 1.51 -11.50
N GLN A 90 -7.58 2.54 -10.65
CA GLN A 90 -7.60 2.42 -9.19
C GLN A 90 -8.68 1.44 -8.71
N LEU A 91 -9.89 1.56 -9.24
CA LEU A 91 -10.99 0.65 -8.91
C LEU A 91 -10.64 -0.81 -9.23
N ASN A 92 -10.00 -1.08 -10.37
CA ASN A 92 -9.60 -2.45 -10.72
C ASN A 92 -8.42 -2.95 -9.87
N LEU A 93 -7.43 -2.11 -9.55
CA LEU A 93 -6.34 -2.45 -8.64
C LEU A 93 -6.85 -2.79 -7.23
N ARG A 94 -7.77 -1.99 -6.70
CA ARG A 94 -8.42 -2.27 -5.41
C ARG A 94 -9.25 -3.54 -5.43
N ARG A 95 -9.90 -3.87 -6.55
CA ARG A 95 -10.57 -5.17 -6.73
C ARG A 95 -9.56 -6.33 -6.71
N ILE A 96 -8.43 -6.19 -7.39
CA ILE A 96 -7.34 -7.19 -7.35
C ILE A 96 -6.88 -7.39 -5.90
N ALA A 97 -6.53 -6.31 -5.20
CA ALA A 97 -6.10 -6.37 -3.79
C ALA A 97 -7.15 -7.06 -2.90
N THR A 98 -8.44 -6.73 -3.08
CA THR A 98 -9.54 -7.34 -2.31
C THR A 98 -9.70 -8.83 -2.60
N LEU A 99 -9.59 -9.25 -3.87
CA LEU A 99 -9.66 -10.67 -4.25
C LEU A 99 -8.45 -11.45 -3.74
N VAL A 100 -7.25 -10.86 -3.77
CA VAL A 100 -6.04 -11.45 -3.17
C VAL A 100 -6.24 -11.67 -1.68
N LEU A 101 -6.72 -10.65 -0.94
CA LEU A 101 -7.02 -10.75 0.48
C LEU A 101 -8.09 -11.81 0.81
N ALA A 102 -9.12 -11.92 -0.02
CA ALA A 102 -10.19 -12.90 0.15
C ALA A 102 -9.72 -14.35 -0.08
N SER A 103 -8.74 -14.54 -0.95
CA SER A 103 -8.30 -15.86 -1.41
C SER A 103 -7.60 -16.67 -0.30
N ALA A 104 -7.48 -17.98 -0.47
CA ALA A 104 -6.58 -18.77 0.39
C ALA A 104 -5.12 -18.38 0.08
N GLU A 105 -4.21 -18.69 1.00
CA GLU A 105 -2.78 -18.53 0.76
C GLU A 105 -2.36 -19.28 -0.50
N ASP A 106 -1.55 -18.63 -1.35
CA ASP A 106 -1.06 -19.15 -2.63
C ASP A 106 -2.10 -19.55 -3.68
N ALA A 107 -3.39 -19.27 -3.43
CA ALA A 107 -4.47 -19.67 -4.34
C ALA A 107 -4.40 -18.99 -5.73
N LEU A 108 -3.69 -17.87 -5.83
CA LEU A 108 -3.55 -17.05 -7.03
C LEU A 108 -2.14 -17.09 -7.65
N VAL A 109 -1.31 -18.07 -7.28
CA VAL A 109 0.06 -18.21 -7.84
C VAL A 109 0.03 -18.36 -9.36
N ALA A 110 -0.98 -19.02 -9.93
CA ALA A 110 -1.14 -19.16 -11.38
C ALA A 110 -1.38 -17.81 -12.08
N ASP A 111 -2.03 -16.86 -11.40
CA ASP A 111 -2.31 -15.52 -11.90
C ASP A 111 -1.20 -14.50 -11.56
N LEU A 112 -0.20 -14.90 -10.76
CA LEU A 112 0.83 -13.97 -10.26
C LEU A 112 1.62 -13.32 -11.38
N ARG A 113 1.94 -14.09 -12.43
CA ARG A 113 2.68 -13.57 -13.58
C ARG A 113 1.89 -12.48 -14.31
N VAL A 114 0.62 -12.73 -14.63
CA VAL A 114 -0.22 -11.77 -15.36
C VAL A 114 -0.50 -10.52 -14.53
N MET A 115 -0.66 -10.68 -13.20
CA MET A 115 -0.75 -9.54 -12.28
C MET A 115 0.54 -8.71 -12.34
N LEU A 116 1.71 -9.34 -12.19
CA LEU A 116 2.99 -8.63 -12.18
C LEU A 116 3.25 -7.89 -13.49
N ASP A 117 3.03 -8.55 -14.65
CA ASP A 117 3.23 -7.93 -15.95
C ASP A 117 2.37 -6.65 -16.09
N LYS A 118 1.14 -6.65 -15.56
CA LYS A 118 0.27 -5.46 -15.53
C LYS A 118 0.70 -4.40 -14.52
N LEU A 119 1.19 -4.79 -13.34
CA LEU A 119 1.73 -3.83 -12.39
C LEU A 119 2.96 -3.12 -12.97
N VAL A 120 3.89 -3.88 -13.59
CA VAL A 120 5.07 -3.32 -14.26
C VAL A 120 4.70 -2.38 -15.40
N GLU A 121 3.70 -2.74 -16.20
CA GLU A 121 3.19 -1.87 -17.27
C GLU A 121 2.65 -0.53 -16.72
N LEU A 122 1.95 -0.55 -15.59
CA LEU A 122 1.44 0.67 -14.94
C LEU A 122 2.55 1.53 -14.33
N LEU A 123 3.66 0.94 -13.88
CA LEU A 123 4.79 1.69 -13.34
C LEU A 123 5.50 2.55 -14.41
N ALA A 124 5.27 2.28 -15.70
CA ALA A 124 5.71 3.15 -16.79
C ALA A 124 4.87 4.43 -16.93
N ALA A 125 3.76 4.56 -16.20
CA ALA A 125 2.91 5.76 -16.24
C ALA A 125 3.65 7.00 -15.76
N THR A 126 3.34 8.13 -16.41
CA THR A 126 3.85 9.46 -16.11
C THR A 126 2.69 10.37 -15.67
N PRO A 127 2.96 11.59 -15.17
CA PRO A 127 1.88 12.52 -14.81
C PRO A 127 0.96 12.89 -15.98
N THR A 128 1.42 12.73 -17.22
CA THR A 128 0.69 13.11 -18.44
C THR A 128 0.11 11.93 -19.21
N SER A 129 0.40 10.69 -18.82
CA SER A 129 -0.20 9.49 -19.43
C SER A 129 -1.62 9.24 -18.91
N SER A 130 -2.33 8.34 -19.58
CA SER A 130 -3.65 7.84 -19.19
C SER A 130 -3.67 6.30 -19.25
N PRO A 131 -3.78 5.60 -18.11
CA PRO A 131 -3.72 6.12 -16.74
C PRO A 131 -2.38 6.83 -16.42
N SER A 132 -2.41 7.70 -15.42
CA SER A 132 -1.30 8.52 -14.92
C SER A 132 -0.56 7.86 -13.76
N SER A 133 0.59 8.43 -13.37
CA SER A 133 1.39 8.00 -12.21
C SER A 133 0.63 8.04 -10.88
N THR A 134 -0.54 8.69 -10.81
CA THR A 134 -1.42 8.68 -9.63
C THR A 134 -1.80 7.27 -9.20
N THR A 135 -1.88 6.32 -10.16
CA THR A 135 -2.25 4.92 -9.90
C THR A 135 -1.20 4.12 -9.13
N ARG A 136 0.03 4.65 -8.95
CA ARG A 136 1.11 3.96 -8.22
C ARG A 136 0.78 3.68 -6.76
N ALA A 137 -0.01 4.54 -6.11
CA ALA A 137 -0.49 4.28 -4.75
C ALA A 137 -1.25 2.95 -4.65
N ASP A 138 -2.15 2.69 -5.60
CA ASP A 138 -2.94 1.47 -5.67
C ASP A 138 -2.12 0.25 -6.12
N VAL A 139 -1.03 0.45 -6.89
CA VAL A 139 -0.05 -0.61 -7.16
C VAL A 139 0.58 -1.10 -5.86
N PHE A 140 1.00 -0.19 -4.97
CA PHE A 140 1.54 -0.57 -3.66
C PHE A 140 0.51 -1.30 -2.77
N LEU A 141 -0.79 -0.97 -2.86
CA LEU A 141 -1.86 -1.72 -2.18
C LEU A 141 -1.93 -3.17 -2.65
N VAL A 142 -1.85 -3.41 -3.97
CA VAL A 142 -1.82 -4.76 -4.53
C VAL A 142 -0.58 -5.52 -4.08
N VAL A 143 0.60 -4.88 -4.10
CA VAL A 143 1.84 -5.50 -3.63
C VAL A 143 1.74 -5.87 -2.14
N ARG A 144 1.19 -4.99 -1.29
CA ARG A 144 0.93 -5.32 0.13
C ARG A 144 0.00 -6.52 0.28
N ALA A 145 -1.06 -6.61 -0.53
CA ALA A 145 -1.96 -7.76 -0.51
C ALA A 145 -1.23 -9.06 -0.89
N LEU A 146 -0.38 -9.02 -1.92
CA LEU A 146 0.43 -10.17 -2.37
C LEU A 146 1.44 -10.60 -1.29
N VAL A 147 2.16 -9.65 -0.69
CA VAL A 147 3.10 -9.92 0.42
C VAL A 147 2.41 -10.61 1.59
N LEU A 148 1.16 -10.22 1.88
CA LEU A 148 0.39 -10.91 2.90
C LEU A 148 -0.06 -12.30 2.41
N LYS A 149 -0.54 -12.47 1.18
CA LYS A 149 -1.31 -13.66 0.80
C LYS A 149 -0.54 -14.73 0.02
N THR A 150 0.73 -14.49 -0.24
CA THR A 150 1.58 -15.35 -1.07
C THR A 150 2.85 -15.70 -0.32
N SER A 151 3.23 -16.98 -0.37
CA SER A 151 4.47 -17.48 0.22
C SER A 151 5.70 -16.82 -0.42
N PRO A 152 6.77 -16.55 0.35
CA PRO A 152 7.97 -15.87 -0.15
C PRO A 152 8.56 -16.51 -1.42
N THR A 153 8.52 -17.83 -1.52
CA THR A 153 9.02 -18.61 -2.68
C THR A 153 8.43 -18.20 -4.03
N HIS A 154 7.26 -17.57 -4.05
CA HIS A 154 6.61 -17.11 -5.28
C HIS A 154 6.86 -15.62 -5.55
N LEU A 155 7.36 -14.87 -4.57
CA LEU A 155 7.55 -13.41 -4.65
C LEU A 155 8.91 -13.01 -5.22
N ALA A 156 9.86 -13.94 -5.35
CA ALA A 156 11.22 -13.66 -5.81
C ALA A 156 11.31 -12.76 -7.07
N MET A 157 10.40 -12.98 -8.04
CA MET A 157 10.37 -12.22 -9.29
C MET A 157 9.89 -10.76 -9.14
N LEU A 158 9.24 -10.41 -8.03
CA LEU A 158 8.76 -9.04 -7.78
C LEU A 158 9.86 -8.13 -7.25
N TRP A 159 10.86 -8.67 -6.52
CA TRP A 159 11.77 -7.84 -5.73
C TRP A 159 12.56 -6.80 -6.52
N PRO A 160 13.10 -7.07 -7.72
CA PRO A 160 13.81 -6.02 -8.47
C PRO A 160 12.93 -4.80 -8.77
N VAL A 161 11.66 -5.05 -9.12
CA VAL A 161 10.69 -3.99 -9.44
C VAL A 161 10.22 -3.29 -8.17
N VAL A 162 9.82 -4.06 -7.16
CA VAL A 162 9.32 -3.52 -5.88
C VAL A 162 10.39 -2.69 -5.19
N ASN A 163 11.64 -3.18 -5.13
CA ASN A 163 12.74 -2.45 -4.50
C ASN A 163 13.04 -1.14 -5.24
N ALA A 164 13.11 -1.17 -6.58
CA ALA A 164 13.37 0.03 -7.37
C ALA A 164 12.28 1.10 -7.21
N GLU A 165 11.00 0.70 -7.31
CA GLU A 165 9.88 1.64 -7.18
C GLU A 165 9.67 2.14 -5.76
N MET A 166 9.82 1.25 -4.76
CA MET A 166 9.71 1.64 -3.35
C MET A 166 10.84 2.61 -2.97
N HIS A 167 12.07 2.34 -3.39
CA HIS A 167 13.20 3.24 -3.19
C HIS A 167 12.95 4.59 -3.85
N ALA A 168 12.58 4.62 -5.14
CA ALA A 168 12.34 5.87 -5.85
C ALA A 168 11.18 6.69 -5.25
N ALA A 169 10.09 6.03 -4.82
CA ALA A 169 8.98 6.69 -4.14
C ALA A 169 9.40 7.30 -2.79
N ILE A 170 10.13 6.56 -1.96
CA ILE A 170 10.58 7.01 -0.64
C ILE A 170 11.65 8.10 -0.77
N SER A 171 12.64 7.96 -1.66
CA SER A 171 13.63 9.01 -1.94
C SER A 171 12.99 10.29 -2.48
N SER A 172 11.82 10.21 -3.12
CA SER A 172 11.14 11.40 -3.61
C SER A 172 10.79 12.38 -2.49
N VAL A 173 10.66 11.94 -1.23
CA VAL A 173 10.23 12.76 -0.08
C VAL A 173 10.95 14.10 0.00
N VAL A 174 12.27 14.08 -0.19
CA VAL A 174 13.17 15.24 -0.13
C VAL A 174 13.47 15.85 -1.50
N ALA A 175 12.87 15.31 -2.57
CA ALA A 175 13.07 15.84 -3.91
C ALA A 175 12.55 17.28 -4.01
N PRO A 176 13.22 18.16 -4.77
CA PRO A 176 12.77 19.52 -4.97
C PRO A 176 11.34 19.58 -5.53
N GLU A 177 10.58 20.58 -5.06
CA GLU A 177 9.25 20.89 -5.60
C GLU A 177 9.30 21.05 -7.12
N HIS A 178 8.31 20.49 -7.83
CA HIS A 178 8.22 20.47 -9.31
C HIS A 178 9.35 19.69 -10.02
N SER A 179 10.10 18.84 -9.32
CA SER A 179 10.99 17.89 -9.96
C SER A 179 10.20 16.73 -10.57
N ALA A 180 10.78 16.06 -11.58
CA ALA A 180 10.16 14.89 -12.19
C ALA A 180 9.83 13.78 -11.15
N ALA A 181 10.64 13.65 -10.10
CA ALA A 181 10.39 12.71 -9.01
C ALA A 181 9.18 13.14 -8.17
N ALA A 182 9.09 14.41 -7.78
CA ALA A 182 7.95 14.95 -7.03
C ALA A 182 6.64 14.84 -7.82
N ASP A 183 6.67 15.10 -9.13
CA ASP A 183 5.49 14.98 -10.00
C ASP A 183 5.05 13.53 -10.21
N THR A 184 6.02 12.60 -10.25
CA THR A 184 5.73 11.18 -10.45
C THR A 184 5.13 10.55 -9.21
N TYR A 185 5.62 10.91 -8.01
CA TYR A 185 5.20 10.34 -6.74
C TYR A 185 4.40 11.34 -5.90
N ALA A 186 3.08 11.30 -6.08
CA ALA A 186 2.15 12.02 -5.23
C ALA A 186 2.24 11.54 -3.77
N ASN A 187 1.80 12.38 -2.82
CA ASN A 187 1.83 12.11 -1.38
C ASN A 187 1.21 10.75 -1.00
N THR A 188 0.13 10.35 -1.67
CA THR A 188 -0.51 9.05 -1.47
C THR A 188 0.36 7.87 -1.90
N ALA A 189 1.11 8.01 -3.00
CA ALA A 189 2.05 6.99 -3.46
C ALA A 189 3.23 6.85 -2.51
N VAL A 190 3.80 7.98 -2.04
CA VAL A 190 4.87 7.99 -1.04
C VAL A 190 4.42 7.32 0.26
N LEU A 191 3.23 7.67 0.76
CA LEU A 191 2.68 7.06 1.98
C LEU A 191 2.44 5.55 1.80
N GLN A 192 1.89 5.11 0.66
CA GLN A 192 1.68 3.68 0.43
C GLN A 192 3.00 2.91 0.23
N ALA A 193 4.04 3.53 -0.33
CA ALA A 193 5.38 2.96 -0.39
C ALA A 193 5.98 2.79 1.03
N CYS A 194 5.84 3.79 1.90
CA CYS A 194 6.28 3.70 3.29
C CYS A 194 5.52 2.61 4.06
N LYS A 195 4.20 2.51 3.86
CA LYS A 195 3.38 1.44 4.44
C LYS A 195 3.72 0.05 3.89
N LEU A 196 4.16 -0.04 2.64
CA LEU A 196 4.67 -1.29 2.07
C LEU A 196 5.98 -1.69 2.75
N LEU A 197 6.93 -0.77 2.88
CA LEU A 197 8.20 -1.01 3.58
C LEU A 197 7.96 -1.48 5.02
N ASP A 198 7.08 -0.79 5.74
CA ASP A 198 6.71 -1.13 7.13
C ASP A 198 6.08 -2.54 7.25
N VAL A 199 5.22 -2.92 6.30
CA VAL A 199 4.69 -4.29 6.22
C VAL A 199 5.78 -5.30 5.89
N LEU A 200 6.69 -5.01 4.96
CA LEU A 200 7.78 -5.90 4.58
C LEU A 200 8.72 -6.20 5.76
N ILE A 201 9.08 -5.17 6.53
CA ILE A 201 9.89 -5.30 7.75
C ILE A 201 9.16 -6.13 8.80
N CYS A 202 7.85 -5.90 8.98
CA CYS A 202 7.07 -6.68 9.95
C CYS A 202 6.87 -8.14 9.56
N VAL A 203 6.60 -8.42 8.28
CA VAL A 203 6.39 -9.77 7.76
C VAL A 203 7.72 -10.53 7.67
N ALA A 204 8.80 -9.83 7.33
CA ALA A 204 10.15 -10.33 7.09
C ALA A 204 10.19 -11.57 6.17
N PRO A 205 9.74 -11.48 4.90
CA PRO A 205 9.94 -12.56 3.94
C PRO A 205 11.44 -12.83 3.71
N ASP A 206 11.87 -14.09 3.76
CA ASP A 206 13.29 -14.48 3.63
C ASP A 206 14.00 -13.83 2.42
N ASP A 207 13.34 -13.82 1.25
CA ASP A 207 13.90 -13.22 0.03
C ASP A 207 14.07 -11.69 0.12
N PHE A 208 13.21 -11.01 0.90
CA PHE A 208 13.30 -9.56 1.10
C PHE A 208 14.44 -9.20 2.06
N GLN A 209 14.73 -10.05 3.05
CA GLN A 209 15.80 -9.81 4.03
C GLN A 209 17.17 -9.63 3.36
N LEU A 210 17.41 -10.27 2.21
CA LEU A 210 18.63 -10.09 1.41
C LEU A 210 18.83 -8.65 0.89
N HIS A 211 17.75 -7.88 0.82
CA HIS A 211 17.70 -6.50 0.30
C HIS A 211 17.32 -5.48 1.36
N GLU A 212 16.98 -5.92 2.57
CA GLU A 212 16.45 -5.10 3.68
C GLU A 212 17.40 -3.97 4.06
N TRP A 213 18.71 -4.23 4.02
CA TRP A 213 19.79 -3.28 4.30
C TRP A 213 19.77 -2.03 3.39
N LEU A 214 19.15 -2.10 2.20
CA LEU A 214 18.97 -0.94 1.32
C LEU A 214 18.04 0.11 1.93
N PHE A 215 17.11 -0.34 2.79
CA PHE A 215 16.06 0.51 3.32
C PHE A 215 16.29 0.88 4.77
N ILE A 216 16.76 -0.06 5.60
CA ILE A 216 16.93 0.14 7.04
C ILE A 216 18.27 -0.39 7.54
N THR A 217 18.73 0.13 8.68
CA THR A 217 19.87 -0.42 9.40
C THR A 217 19.36 -1.53 10.32
N ASP A 218 19.72 -2.79 10.02
CA ASP A 218 19.30 -3.99 10.77
C ASP A 218 20.30 -4.39 11.88
N THR A 219 21.37 -3.62 12.05
CA THR A 219 22.42 -3.84 13.06
C THR A 219 22.18 -3.07 14.35
N ILE A 220 23.02 -3.33 15.36
CA ILE A 220 23.01 -2.60 16.64
C ILE A 220 23.23 -1.09 16.49
N ASP A 221 23.80 -0.66 15.36
CA ASP A 221 24.06 0.75 15.07
C ASP A 221 22.76 1.55 14.95
N ALA A 222 21.63 0.91 14.64
CA ALA A 222 20.30 1.54 14.65
C ALA A 222 19.95 2.14 16.02
N VAL A 223 20.32 1.44 17.11
CA VAL A 223 20.06 1.85 18.50
C VAL A 223 21.23 2.63 19.08
N TYR A 224 22.46 2.18 18.81
CA TYR A 224 23.69 2.75 19.36
C TYR A 224 24.57 3.31 18.24
N ARG A 225 24.20 4.49 17.72
CA ARG A 225 24.96 5.13 16.64
C ARG A 225 26.36 5.58 17.12
N PRO A 226 27.46 5.03 16.58
CA PRO A 226 28.81 5.50 16.91
C PRO A 226 29.07 6.91 16.36
N SER A 227 30.06 7.62 16.89
CA SER A 227 30.39 8.99 16.45
C SER A 227 30.84 9.10 14.99
N THR A 228 31.25 7.99 14.37
CA THR A 228 31.65 7.91 12.95
C THR A 228 30.56 7.31 12.06
N TYR A 229 29.33 7.14 12.57
CA TYR A 229 28.22 6.55 11.83
C TYR A 229 27.90 7.39 10.59
N GLN A 230 27.74 6.72 9.45
CA GLN A 230 27.22 7.29 8.22
C GLN A 230 26.02 6.45 7.79
N PRO A 231 24.84 7.04 7.62
CA PRO A 231 23.68 6.30 7.15
C PRO A 231 23.95 5.82 5.72
N VAL A 232 23.71 4.52 5.49
CA VAL A 232 23.72 3.89 4.16
C VAL A 232 22.31 3.44 3.77
N ALA A 233 21.50 3.11 4.77
CA ALA A 233 20.10 2.76 4.59
C ALA A 233 19.28 4.01 4.26
N LEU A 234 18.41 3.87 3.24
CA LEU A 234 17.59 4.98 2.72
C LEU A 234 16.80 5.72 3.83
N VAL A 235 16.23 4.98 4.78
CA VAL A 235 15.41 5.57 5.83
C VAL A 235 16.24 6.43 6.79
N ASP A 236 17.44 5.96 7.14
CA ASP A 236 18.34 6.71 8.03
C ASP A 236 18.89 7.95 7.33
N GLU A 237 19.21 7.87 6.03
CA GLU A 237 19.62 9.04 5.21
C GLU A 237 18.52 10.11 5.19
N LEU A 238 17.27 9.70 4.90
CA LEU A 238 16.13 10.61 4.86
C LEU A 238 15.81 11.20 6.24
N SER A 239 15.95 10.42 7.31
CA SER A 239 15.76 10.91 8.68
C SER A 239 16.74 12.05 9.00
N ASP A 240 18.00 11.91 8.62
CA ASP A 240 19.03 12.92 8.85
C ASP A 240 18.81 14.17 7.95
N GLU A 241 18.46 13.98 6.68
CA GLU A 241 18.17 15.09 5.75
C GLU A 241 16.93 15.90 6.18
N ILE A 242 15.83 15.24 6.52
CA ILE A 242 14.62 15.90 7.03
C ILE A 242 14.90 16.57 8.39
N GLY A 243 15.70 15.94 9.25
CA GLY A 243 16.12 16.49 10.54
C GLY A 243 16.89 17.80 10.40
N THR A 244 17.88 17.84 9.50
CA THR A 244 18.68 19.04 9.22
C THR A 244 17.84 20.16 8.60
N ALA A 245 16.96 19.85 7.65
CA ALA A 245 16.05 20.83 7.05
C ALA A 245 15.09 21.43 8.10
N SER A 246 14.58 20.63 9.02
CA SER A 246 13.68 21.10 10.08
C SER A 246 14.38 21.94 11.15
N ALA A 247 15.64 21.63 11.48
CA ALA A 247 16.44 22.41 12.43
C ALA A 247 16.72 23.84 11.91
N ALA A 248 16.91 23.99 10.60
CA ALA A 248 17.06 25.29 9.94
C ALA A 248 15.76 26.14 9.94
N ALA A 249 14.59 25.50 10.04
CA ALA A 249 13.29 26.15 9.90
C ALA A 249 12.69 26.72 11.22
N HIS A 250 13.41 26.72 12.35
CA HIS A 250 12.93 27.23 13.66
C HIS A 250 11.51 26.76 14.04
N ALA A 251 11.20 25.53 13.67
CA ALA A 251 9.89 24.95 13.84
C ALA A 251 9.85 24.30 15.25
N THR A 252 9.31 25.02 16.23
CA THR A 252 9.03 24.50 17.59
C THR A 252 7.86 23.53 17.50
N TRP A 253 8.15 22.29 17.14
CA TRP A 253 7.19 21.20 17.19
C TRP A 253 7.69 20.20 18.22
N GLN A 254 7.02 20.20 19.39
CA GLN A 254 7.13 19.09 20.33
C GLN A 254 6.58 17.85 19.62
N ALA A 255 7.40 16.82 19.48
CA ALA A 255 6.91 15.51 19.08
C ALA A 255 5.89 15.03 20.12
N ASP A 256 4.68 14.65 19.69
CA ASP A 256 4.23 13.33 20.12
C ASP A 256 5.13 12.40 19.30
N PRO A 257 5.97 11.53 19.90
CA PRO A 257 6.78 10.59 19.13
C PRO A 257 5.83 9.75 18.24
N LEU A 258 6.26 8.70 17.55
CA LEU A 258 5.33 7.56 17.48
C LEU A 258 5.11 7.14 18.94
N ALA A 259 4.23 7.80 19.69
CA ALA A 259 4.54 8.34 21.02
C ALA A 259 4.66 7.30 22.13
N HIS A 260 5.86 6.78 22.39
CA HIS A 260 6.06 5.44 22.97
C HIS A 260 5.50 4.30 22.09
N ALA A 261 4.75 4.57 21.02
CA ALA A 261 3.60 3.88 20.41
C ALA A 261 3.80 2.54 19.69
N ALA A 262 4.88 1.84 20.01
CA ALA A 262 4.73 0.44 20.34
C ALA A 262 5.00 0.26 21.84
N ALA A 263 4.29 0.97 22.74
CA ALA A 263 4.76 1.16 24.14
C ALA A 263 4.84 -0.12 24.95
N ALA A 264 4.29 -1.20 24.42
CA ALA A 264 4.70 -2.52 24.79
C ALA A 264 4.41 -3.43 23.60
N THR A 265 5.38 -4.24 23.22
CA THR A 265 5.19 -5.65 22.90
C THR A 265 4.37 -6.42 23.98
N GLY A 266 3.44 -5.78 24.71
CA GLY A 266 2.68 -6.33 25.83
C GLY A 266 1.67 -7.39 25.39
N THR A 267 1.44 -7.54 24.09
CA THR A 267 0.66 -8.64 23.51
C THR A 267 1.53 -9.72 22.86
N GLY A 268 2.86 -9.53 22.77
CA GLY A 268 3.80 -10.44 22.12
C GLY A 268 3.65 -10.55 20.59
N ARG A 269 2.89 -9.64 19.93
CA ARG A 269 2.66 -9.67 18.49
C ARG A 269 3.26 -8.45 17.76
N ARG A 270 3.91 -8.70 16.63
CA ARG A 270 4.51 -7.68 15.75
C ARG A 270 3.46 -7.05 14.84
N ARG A 271 3.57 -5.73 14.65
CA ARG A 271 2.57 -4.88 14.00
C ARG A 271 3.27 -3.70 13.30
N PRO A 272 2.91 -3.35 12.05
CA PRO A 272 3.47 -2.19 11.34
C PRO A 272 3.21 -0.86 12.07
N LEU A 273 4.20 0.03 12.07
CA LEU A 273 4.19 1.34 12.74
C LEU A 273 3.16 2.32 12.16
N LEU A 274 2.94 2.27 10.84
CA LEU A 274 2.05 3.16 10.10
C LEU A 274 0.59 2.65 10.05
N MET A 275 0.24 1.64 10.84
CA MET A 275 -1.16 1.23 10.98
C MET A 275 -1.97 2.38 11.61
N GLY A 276 -3.05 2.80 10.92
CA GLY A 276 -3.91 3.90 11.38
C GLY A 276 -3.42 5.31 11.03
N ALA A 277 -2.20 5.47 10.51
CA ALA A 277 -1.59 6.78 10.22
C ALA A 277 -2.34 7.61 9.14
N ALA A 278 -3.29 7.02 8.42
CA ALA A 278 -4.09 7.69 7.40
C ALA A 278 -5.54 8.01 7.84
N GLY A 279 -5.98 7.53 9.00
CA GLY A 279 -7.42 7.43 9.31
C GLY A 279 -7.91 8.07 10.62
N ASP A 280 -7.04 8.32 11.60
CA ASP A 280 -7.47 8.69 12.95
C ASP A 280 -7.58 10.20 13.24
N ASP A 281 -7.84 11.02 12.21
CA ASP A 281 -8.41 12.36 12.43
C ASP A 281 -9.90 12.20 12.79
N LYS A 282 -10.17 11.88 14.05
CA LYS A 282 -11.52 11.99 14.67
C LYS A 282 -12.07 13.42 14.65
N ASP A 283 -11.24 14.40 14.28
CA ASP A 283 -11.57 15.83 14.33
C ASP A 283 -12.04 16.42 12.98
N GLY A 284 -12.28 15.61 11.95
CA GLY A 284 -12.89 16.09 10.70
C GLY A 284 -11.99 17.01 9.85
N SER A 285 -10.71 17.13 10.18
CA SER A 285 -9.70 17.91 9.46
C SER A 285 -8.98 17.11 8.37
N GLY A 286 -9.71 16.34 7.56
CA GLY A 286 -9.16 15.45 6.52
C GLY A 286 -8.27 16.08 5.43
N GLY A 287 -7.84 17.33 5.59
CA GLY A 287 -6.88 18.02 4.74
C GLY A 287 -5.41 17.91 5.18
N GLY A 288 -5.11 17.32 6.35
CA GLY A 288 -3.75 17.30 6.92
C GLY A 288 -2.70 16.46 6.16
N LEU A 289 -3.12 15.62 5.21
CA LEU A 289 -2.24 14.80 4.37
C LEU A 289 -2.15 15.30 2.92
N GLU A 290 -2.89 16.35 2.55
CA GLU A 290 -2.87 16.91 1.20
C GLU A 290 -1.58 17.68 0.94
N ARG A 291 -1.03 18.34 1.97
CA ARG A 291 0.24 19.07 1.89
C ARG A 291 1.42 18.17 2.21
N ARG A 292 2.43 18.19 1.35
CA ARG A 292 3.65 17.38 1.48
C ARG A 292 4.37 17.66 2.80
N ASP A 293 4.51 18.94 3.16
CA ASP A 293 5.17 19.36 4.41
C ASP A 293 4.47 18.81 5.66
N GLU A 294 3.14 18.78 5.67
CA GLU A 294 2.35 18.28 6.80
C GLU A 294 2.46 16.75 6.91
N LEU A 295 2.41 16.03 5.78
CA LEU A 295 2.67 14.59 5.73
C LEU A 295 4.08 14.26 6.25
N VAL A 296 5.09 15.01 5.81
CA VAL A 296 6.48 14.81 6.24
C VAL A 296 6.60 15.07 7.74
N ALA A 297 6.09 16.19 8.24
CA ALA A 297 6.23 16.57 9.64
C ALA A 297 5.49 15.62 10.59
N ARG A 298 4.24 15.23 10.24
CA ARG A 298 3.37 14.45 11.14
C ARG A 298 3.60 12.94 11.07
N VAL A 299 3.92 12.41 9.87
CA VAL A 299 3.94 10.96 9.64
C VAL A 299 5.33 10.47 9.26
N LEU A 300 5.94 11.03 8.22
CA LEU A 300 7.16 10.42 7.65
C LEU A 300 8.40 10.67 8.51
N ARG A 301 8.56 11.87 9.07
CA ARG A 301 9.69 12.18 9.97
C ARG A 301 9.74 11.26 11.20
N PRO A 302 8.66 11.12 12.00
CA PRO A 302 8.71 10.19 13.14
C PRO A 302 8.88 8.74 12.69
N PHE A 303 8.29 8.35 11.56
CA PHE A 303 8.46 7.01 10.98
C PHE A 303 9.92 6.72 10.62
N PHE A 304 10.58 7.58 9.85
CA PHE A 304 11.96 7.37 9.43
C PHE A 304 12.94 7.39 10.61
N GLY A 305 12.69 8.24 11.61
CA GLY A 305 13.52 8.28 12.81
C GLY A 305 13.40 7.05 13.73
N GLN A 306 12.37 6.22 13.58
CA GLN A 306 12.09 5.09 14.48
C GLN A 306 12.11 3.72 13.79
N LEU A 307 12.02 3.65 12.47
CA LEU A 307 11.84 2.38 11.76
C LEU A 307 13.03 1.42 11.94
N SER A 308 14.27 1.88 11.79
CA SER A 308 15.47 1.03 11.98
C SER A 308 15.56 0.50 13.42
N ILE A 309 15.24 1.34 14.41
CA ILE A 309 15.21 0.95 15.83
C ILE A 309 14.13 -0.11 16.06
N PHE A 310 12.91 0.13 15.57
CA PHE A 310 11.80 -0.79 15.69
C PHE A 310 12.09 -2.14 15.02
N ALA A 311 12.69 -2.14 13.83
CA ALA A 311 13.06 -3.35 13.12
C ALA A 311 14.06 -4.20 13.94
N PHE A 312 15.11 -3.56 14.46
CA PHE A 312 16.10 -4.20 15.34
C PHE A 312 15.41 -4.79 16.58
N GLU A 313 14.69 -3.98 17.36
CA GLU A 313 14.02 -4.43 18.59
C GLU A 313 13.00 -5.53 18.34
N SER A 314 12.21 -5.42 17.27
CA SER A 314 11.18 -6.42 16.93
C SER A 314 11.77 -7.78 16.55
N THR A 315 12.97 -7.78 15.96
CA THR A 315 13.72 -9.00 15.62
C THR A 315 14.14 -9.76 16.88
N TYR A 316 14.66 -9.05 17.90
CA TYR A 316 15.03 -9.67 19.18
C TYR A 316 13.82 -9.99 20.06
N ALA A 317 12.70 -9.27 19.92
CA ALA A 317 11.47 -9.55 20.65
C ALA A 317 10.79 -10.87 20.21
N MET A 318 11.14 -11.40 19.02
CA MET A 318 10.64 -12.69 18.50
C MET A 318 9.11 -12.83 18.50
N GLY A 319 8.39 -11.72 18.39
CA GLY A 319 6.92 -11.73 18.41
C GLY A 319 6.33 -12.32 17.13
N ALA A 320 5.18 -13.01 17.24
CA ALA A 320 4.47 -13.48 16.05
C ALA A 320 3.81 -12.32 15.30
N LEU A 321 3.78 -12.36 13.97
CA LEU A 321 3.08 -11.33 13.18
C LEU A 321 1.58 -11.32 13.51
N ASP A 322 1.03 -10.13 13.75
CA ASP A 322 -0.42 -9.94 13.79
C ASP A 322 -0.98 -9.78 12.37
N ARG A 323 -1.05 -10.92 11.67
CA ARG A 323 -1.52 -11.01 10.29
C ARG A 323 -2.93 -10.44 10.11
N GLU A 324 -3.81 -10.59 11.10
CA GLU A 324 -5.18 -10.08 11.04
C GLU A 324 -5.19 -8.55 11.11
N ALA A 325 -4.37 -7.95 11.98
CA ALA A 325 -4.20 -6.50 12.03
C ALA A 325 -3.67 -5.95 10.71
N CYS A 326 -2.66 -6.59 10.09
CA CYS A 326 -2.14 -6.17 8.79
C CYS A 326 -3.20 -6.22 7.68
N VAL A 327 -4.02 -7.28 7.65
CA VAL A 327 -5.13 -7.40 6.69
C VAL A 327 -6.17 -6.31 6.92
N ARG A 328 -6.55 -6.05 8.18
CA ARG A 328 -7.50 -4.97 8.53
C ARG A 328 -6.98 -3.60 8.09
N ALA A 329 -5.75 -3.27 8.44
CA ALA A 329 -5.13 -2.00 8.05
C ALA A 329 -5.04 -1.83 6.53
N LEU A 330 -4.76 -2.91 5.78
CA LEU A 330 -4.77 -2.85 4.32
C LEU A 330 -6.19 -2.68 3.77
N LEU A 331 -7.21 -3.31 4.38
CA LEU A 331 -8.60 -3.07 3.99
C LEU A 331 -9.01 -1.62 4.23
N ASP A 332 -8.61 -1.02 5.35
CA ASP A 332 -8.89 0.39 5.63
C ASP A 332 -8.31 1.29 4.53
N ASP A 333 -7.09 1.00 4.06
CA ASP A 333 -6.47 1.72 2.95
C ASP A 333 -7.14 1.44 1.59
N VAL A 334 -7.51 0.19 1.30
CA VAL A 334 -8.17 -0.20 0.04
C VAL A 334 -9.57 0.40 -0.07
N PHE A 335 -10.28 0.57 1.05
CA PHE A 335 -11.64 1.12 1.11
C PHE A 335 -11.68 2.61 1.50
N ASP A 336 -10.53 3.29 1.54
CA ASP A 336 -10.49 4.73 1.71
C ASP A 336 -10.82 5.46 0.39
N GLU A 337 -12.04 5.96 0.26
CA GLU A 337 -12.49 6.71 -0.91
C GLU A 337 -11.78 8.07 -1.08
N ARG A 338 -11.14 8.60 -0.04
CA ARG A 338 -10.47 9.91 -0.10
C ARG A 338 -9.23 9.89 -0.99
N THR A 339 -8.59 8.73 -1.11
CA THR A 339 -7.40 8.53 -1.95
C THR A 339 -7.74 8.19 -3.41
N MET A 340 -9.03 8.09 -3.74
CA MET A 340 -9.49 7.81 -5.09
C MET A 340 -9.65 9.09 -5.92
N VAL A 341 -9.24 9.03 -7.18
CA VAL A 341 -9.46 10.09 -8.15
C VAL A 341 -10.96 10.29 -8.35
N ARG A 342 -11.41 11.53 -8.18
CA ARG A 342 -12.79 11.94 -8.43
C ARG A 342 -12.94 12.36 -9.88
N ALA A 343 -14.02 11.92 -10.52
CA ALA A 343 -14.43 12.47 -11.80
C ALA A 343 -14.83 13.95 -11.60
N LEU A 344 -14.51 14.79 -12.60
CA LEU A 344 -14.86 16.21 -12.64
C LEU A 344 -16.37 16.44 -12.76
#